data_AF-A0A8T4B437-F1
#
_entry.id   AF-A0A8T4B437-F1
#
_cell.length_a   1.000
_cell.length_b   1.000
_cell.length_c   1.000
_cell.angle_alpha   90.00
_cell.angle_beta   90.00
_cell.angle_gamma   90.00
#
_symmetry.space_group_name_H-M   'P 1'
#
loop_
_entity.id
_entity.type
_entity.pdbx_description
1 polymer ?
#
loop_
_entity_poly.entity_id
_entity_poly.type
_entity_poly.pdbx_seq_one_letter_code
_entity_poly.pdbx_strand_id
1 'polypeptide(L)'
;MGRPSNNNNSSRRRSSRPKRYGGPSLPQLIERSAAEAKTMNQRAEARFERSPPPMAFPEILETPQRFDFEWELNPIPLSTEEKVAGEVVQRGHFGWLEDDRVDEIADFVDSENMTLDQALSLRSALLQQKTVYSHGRLKSKSRELAKHYRAGTSITELSQRYDFPPMNIFRVVLEAMGWSKKKIKESLREPSSMKTREREEFEAAEAADRVSNVDQSEVQVRADLFEDILADWFEEKGVRLRRQPEMVKQQMADHGRPIRTPDLLFLDHVYINGEPIAWIDAKHFYGADVDFQRKKMRKQMNRYIDEWGSGAIVFRHGFSENLYMPGVLMLDASPVDLNRLDSD
;
A
#
# COMPACT_ATOMS: atom_id res chain seq x y z
N MET A 1 -34.51 24.99 -45.06
CA MET A 1 -34.37 24.20 -43.81
C MET A 1 -32.99 24.47 -43.22
N GLY A 2 -32.91 25.33 -42.19
CA GLY A 2 -31.66 25.64 -41.50
C GLY A 2 -31.89 25.48 -40.00
N ARG A 3 -31.10 24.62 -39.36
CA ARG A 3 -31.20 24.27 -37.94
C ARG A 3 -30.84 25.49 -37.05
N PRO A 4 -31.55 25.76 -35.95
CA PRO A 4 -31.08 26.71 -34.96
C PRO A 4 -29.98 26.08 -34.09
N SER A 5 -28.89 26.83 -33.94
CA SER A 5 -27.77 26.58 -33.03
C SER A 5 -28.25 26.65 -31.58
N ASN A 6 -28.11 25.54 -30.85
CA ASN A 6 -28.48 25.44 -29.44
C ASN A 6 -27.21 25.68 -28.59
N ASN A 7 -26.93 26.94 -28.28
CA ASN A 7 -25.76 27.34 -27.51
C ASN A 7 -26.13 27.41 -26.02
N ASN A 8 -26.18 26.26 -25.35
CA ASN A 8 -26.40 26.15 -23.90
C ASN A 8 -25.18 25.53 -23.22
N ASN A 9 -24.09 26.30 -23.14
CA ASN A 9 -22.91 25.92 -22.37
C ASN A 9 -22.98 26.60 -20.99
N SER A 10 -23.88 26.12 -20.13
CA SER A 10 -23.89 26.51 -18.72
C SER A 10 -22.69 25.86 -18.02
N SER A 11 -21.61 26.62 -17.89
CA SER A 11 -20.47 26.27 -17.06
C SER A 11 -20.91 26.19 -15.60
N ARG A 12 -21.29 24.99 -15.15
CA ARG A 12 -21.46 24.68 -13.72
C ARG A 12 -20.09 24.80 -13.06
N ARG A 13 -19.80 25.97 -12.49
CA ARG A 13 -18.74 26.17 -11.49
C ARG A 13 -18.98 25.15 -10.37
N ARG A 14 -18.28 24.02 -10.42
CA ARG A 14 -18.23 23.06 -9.31
C ARG A 14 -17.58 23.80 -8.14
N SER A 15 -18.41 24.17 -7.17
CA SER A 15 -17.97 24.58 -5.83
C SER A 15 -16.89 23.59 -5.37
N SER A 16 -15.65 24.05 -5.28
CA SER A 16 -14.52 23.24 -4.81
C SER A 16 -14.61 23.15 -3.29
N ARG A 17 -15.61 22.43 -2.78
CA ARG A 17 -15.52 21.94 -1.40
C ARG A 17 -14.23 21.12 -1.30
N PRO A 18 -13.41 21.34 -0.25
CA PRO A 18 -12.27 20.48 0.01
C PRO A 18 -12.76 19.03 -0.01
N LYS A 19 -12.04 18.15 -0.71
CA LYS A 19 -12.33 16.72 -0.60
C LYS A 19 -12.10 16.37 0.87
N ARG A 20 -13.14 15.83 1.51
CA ARG A 20 -13.05 15.25 2.85
C ARG A 20 -11.95 14.19 2.86
N TYR A 21 -11.21 14.07 3.96
CA TYR A 21 -10.31 12.93 4.16
C TYR A 21 -11.13 11.63 4.19
N GLY A 22 -10.57 10.56 3.64
CA GLY A 22 -11.26 9.28 3.51
C GLY A 22 -12.31 9.20 2.40
N GLY A 23 -12.81 7.97 2.20
CA GLY A 23 -13.86 7.64 1.24
C GLY A 23 -15.29 7.87 1.76
N PRO A 24 -16.31 7.30 1.08
CA PRO A 24 -17.62 7.07 1.68
C PRO A 24 -17.50 6.31 3.01
N SER A 25 -18.49 6.44 3.89
CA SER A 25 -18.44 5.76 5.19
C SER A 25 -18.53 4.24 5.04
N LEU A 26 -17.88 3.52 5.96
CA LEU A 26 -17.87 2.05 5.99
C LEU A 26 -19.27 1.41 5.85
N PRO A 27 -20.33 1.83 6.60
CA PRO A 27 -21.65 1.22 6.44
C PRO A 27 -22.22 1.35 5.02
N GLN A 28 -21.99 2.49 4.36
CA GLN A 28 -22.41 2.70 2.98
C GLN A 28 -21.61 1.85 2.00
N LEU A 29 -20.32 1.63 2.27
CA LEU A 29 -19.48 0.78 1.43
C LEU A 29 -19.90 -0.70 1.52
N ILE A 30 -20.18 -1.17 2.74
CA ILE A 30 -20.69 -2.51 3.01
C ILE A 30 -22.04 -2.73 2.30
N GLU A 31 -23.00 -1.83 2.51
CA GLU A 31 -24.33 -1.93 1.91
C GLU A 31 -24.25 -2.03 0.37
N ARG A 32 -23.44 -1.17 -0.26
CA ARG A 32 -23.29 -1.13 -1.73
C ARG A 32 -22.67 -2.39 -2.33
N SER A 33 -21.90 -3.15 -1.55
CA SER A 33 -21.13 -4.30 -2.03
C SER A 33 -21.53 -5.63 -1.40
N ALA A 34 -22.59 -5.64 -0.59
CA ALA A 34 -23.05 -6.85 0.12
C ALA A 34 -23.31 -8.04 -0.81
N ALA A 35 -23.92 -7.82 -1.98
CA ALA A 35 -24.17 -8.90 -2.95
C ALA A 35 -22.88 -9.45 -3.58
N GLU A 36 -21.89 -8.58 -3.80
CA GLU A 36 -20.58 -8.97 -4.30
C GLU A 36 -19.82 -9.77 -3.23
N ALA A 37 -19.75 -9.26 -2.00
CA ALA A 37 -19.12 -9.93 -0.87
C ALA A 37 -19.75 -11.31 -0.61
N LYS A 38 -21.08 -11.42 -0.62
CA LYS A 38 -21.78 -12.70 -0.49
C LYS A 38 -21.35 -13.72 -1.56
N THR A 39 -21.17 -13.28 -2.80
CA THR A 39 -20.71 -14.14 -3.89
C THR A 39 -19.28 -14.63 -3.66
N MET A 40 -18.41 -13.75 -3.14
CA MET A 40 -17.03 -14.09 -2.80
C MET A 40 -16.94 -15.09 -1.64
N ASN A 41 -17.79 -14.92 -0.63
CA ASN A 41 -17.91 -15.83 0.51
C ASN A 41 -18.38 -17.22 0.07
N GLN A 42 -19.43 -17.30 -0.74
CA GLN A 42 -19.90 -18.57 -1.32
C GLN A 42 -18.81 -19.27 -2.13
N ARG A 43 -17.98 -18.51 -2.86
CA ARG A 43 -16.84 -19.07 -3.59
C ARG A 43 -15.78 -19.64 -2.64
N ALA A 44 -15.52 -18.99 -1.51
CA ALA A 44 -14.58 -19.49 -0.51
C ALA A 44 -15.04 -20.80 0.11
N GLU A 45 -16.34 -20.93 0.39
CA GLU A 45 -16.92 -22.15 0.94
C GLU A 45 -16.91 -23.29 -0.08
N ALA A 46 -17.34 -23.02 -1.32
CA ALA A 46 -17.43 -24.03 -2.37
C ALA A 46 -16.06 -24.43 -2.97
N ARG A 47 -14.94 -23.86 -2.51
CA ARG A 47 -13.62 -24.05 -3.16
C ARG A 47 -13.15 -25.50 -3.15
N PHE A 48 -13.55 -26.28 -2.14
CA PHE A 48 -13.20 -27.69 -2.00
C PHE A 48 -13.98 -28.63 -2.93
N GLU A 49 -15.11 -28.16 -3.48
CA GLU A 49 -15.98 -28.92 -4.38
C GLU A 49 -15.68 -28.64 -5.87
N ARG A 50 -14.79 -27.70 -6.15
CA ARG A 50 -14.49 -27.27 -7.52
C ARG A 50 -13.70 -28.32 -8.29
N SER A 51 -14.09 -28.49 -9.56
CA SER A 51 -13.36 -29.32 -10.54
C SER A 51 -13.02 -28.47 -11.78
N PRO A 52 -11.73 -28.31 -12.14
CA PRO A 52 -10.56 -28.81 -11.42
C PRO A 52 -10.36 -28.14 -10.05
N PRO A 53 -9.58 -28.76 -9.13
CA PRO A 53 -9.24 -28.14 -7.86
C PRO A 53 -8.61 -26.76 -8.04
N PRO A 54 -8.82 -25.82 -7.09
CA PRO A 54 -8.17 -24.52 -7.13
C PRO A 54 -6.64 -24.63 -7.17
N MET A 55 -5.99 -23.60 -7.71
CA MET A 55 -4.52 -23.51 -7.74
C MET A 55 -3.91 -23.70 -6.35
N ALA A 56 -2.74 -24.36 -6.30
CA ALA A 56 -1.97 -24.65 -5.09
C ALA A 56 -2.64 -25.60 -4.08
N PHE A 57 -3.76 -26.23 -4.42
CA PHE A 57 -4.27 -27.36 -3.65
C PHE A 57 -3.40 -28.60 -3.93
N PRO A 58 -3.14 -29.46 -2.92
CA PRO A 58 -2.48 -30.73 -3.14
C PRO A 58 -3.36 -31.66 -4.01
N GLU A 59 -2.73 -32.58 -4.75
CA GLU A 59 -3.46 -33.56 -5.57
C GLU A 59 -4.40 -34.44 -4.73
N ILE A 60 -3.92 -34.82 -3.56
CA ILE A 60 -4.69 -35.56 -2.55
C ILE A 60 -4.91 -34.61 -1.39
N LEU A 61 -6.14 -34.15 -1.25
CA LEU A 61 -6.58 -33.35 -0.12
C LEU A 61 -7.45 -34.23 0.79
N GLU A 62 -7.05 -34.34 2.05
CA GLU A 62 -7.90 -34.91 3.09
C GLU A 62 -9.18 -34.10 3.28
N THR A 63 -10.23 -34.69 3.85
CA THR A 63 -11.50 -33.97 4.09
C THR A 63 -11.23 -32.68 4.90
N PRO A 64 -11.66 -31.51 4.41
CA PRO A 64 -11.43 -30.24 5.10
C PRO A 64 -12.19 -30.21 6.42
N GLN A 65 -11.52 -29.76 7.48
CA GLN A 65 -12.11 -29.51 8.78
C GLN A 65 -12.62 -28.08 8.87
N ARG A 66 -13.41 -27.79 9.90
CA ARG A 66 -13.95 -26.44 10.16
C ARG A 66 -13.32 -25.87 11.42
N PHE A 67 -12.87 -24.63 11.32
CA PHE A 67 -12.32 -23.82 12.41
C PHE A 67 -13.01 -22.47 12.43
N ASP A 68 -13.44 -22.03 13.60
CA ASP A 68 -14.09 -20.75 13.82
C ASP A 68 -13.27 -19.97 14.87
N PHE A 69 -12.89 -18.74 14.54
CA PHE A 69 -12.08 -17.88 15.39
C PHE A 69 -12.79 -16.54 15.65
N GLU A 70 -12.77 -16.12 16.90
CA GLU A 70 -13.05 -14.74 17.29
C GLU A 70 -11.73 -13.97 17.28
N TRP A 71 -11.70 -12.85 16.55
CA TRP A 71 -10.52 -12.03 16.34
C TRP A 71 -10.80 -10.60 16.78
N GLU A 72 -10.14 -10.19 17.86
CA GLU A 72 -10.26 -8.84 18.39
C GLU A 72 -9.71 -7.81 17.40
N LEU A 73 -10.44 -6.72 17.19
CA LEU A 73 -10.09 -5.66 16.24
C LEU A 73 -10.03 -4.31 16.95
N ASN A 74 -8.95 -3.59 16.70
CA ASN A 74 -8.64 -2.28 17.25
C ASN A 74 -8.32 -1.27 16.12
N PRO A 75 -9.26 -1.01 15.19
CA PRO A 75 -9.02 -0.09 14.10
C PRO A 75 -8.89 1.36 14.60
N ILE A 76 -8.05 2.15 13.92
CA ILE A 76 -7.88 3.57 14.21
C ILE A 76 -9.07 4.35 13.62
N PRO A 77 -9.74 5.21 14.41
CA PRO A 77 -10.81 6.06 13.90
C PRO A 77 -10.38 6.93 12.73
N LEU A 78 -11.26 7.14 11.75
CA LEU A 78 -10.95 7.94 10.56
C LEU A 78 -10.68 9.40 10.92
N SER A 79 -11.33 9.90 11.98
CA SER A 79 -11.06 11.24 12.52
C SER A 79 -9.66 11.37 13.09
N THR A 80 -9.16 10.34 13.78
CA THR A 80 -7.78 10.28 14.27
C THR A 80 -6.82 10.26 13.08
N GLU A 81 -7.05 9.37 12.12
CA GLU A 81 -6.20 9.29 10.92
C GLU A 81 -6.17 10.61 10.14
N GLU A 82 -7.30 11.31 9.98
CA GLU A 82 -7.38 12.61 9.32
C GLU A 82 -6.52 13.68 10.01
N LYS A 83 -6.56 13.74 11.35
CA LYS A 83 -5.74 14.68 12.13
C LYS A 83 -4.25 14.36 11.97
N VAL A 84 -3.86 13.10 12.19
CA VAL A 84 -2.46 12.67 12.10
C VAL A 84 -1.93 12.87 10.67
N ALA A 85 -2.74 12.60 9.64
CA ALA A 85 -2.38 12.87 8.25
C ALA A 85 -2.03 14.34 7.98
N GLY A 86 -2.72 15.27 8.65
CA GLY A 86 -2.43 16.70 8.60
C GLY A 86 -1.12 17.08 9.28
N GLU A 87 -0.74 16.36 10.33
CA GLU A 87 0.49 16.60 11.10
C GLU A 87 1.73 16.01 10.42
N VAL A 88 1.64 14.75 9.95
CA VAL A 88 2.82 14.03 9.46
C VAL A 88 3.28 14.43 8.05
N VAL A 89 2.44 15.13 7.27
CA VAL A 89 2.76 15.57 5.91
C VAL A 89 2.90 17.09 5.82
N GLN A 90 4.14 17.56 5.63
CA GLN A 90 4.43 18.97 5.40
C GLN A 90 4.70 19.27 3.93
N ARG A 91 4.37 20.50 3.51
CA ARG A 91 4.60 20.97 2.14
C ARG A 91 6.09 21.12 1.88
N GLY A 92 6.59 20.50 0.80
CA GLY A 92 8.00 20.57 0.41
C GLY A 92 8.89 19.51 1.07
N HIS A 93 8.37 18.76 2.04
CA HIS A 93 9.11 17.74 2.79
C HIS A 93 8.71 16.34 2.32
N PHE A 94 9.65 15.64 1.69
CA PHE A 94 9.46 14.28 1.17
C PHE A 94 10.46 13.28 1.75
N GLY A 95 11.51 13.74 2.44
CA GLY A 95 12.61 12.93 2.95
C GLY A 95 12.43 12.43 4.38
N TRP A 96 13.54 12.13 5.03
CA TRP A 96 13.60 11.84 6.46
C TRP A 96 13.01 12.99 7.27
N LEU A 97 12.52 12.61 8.44
CA LEU A 97 12.25 13.57 9.49
C LEU A 97 13.51 13.64 10.35
N GLU A 98 13.93 14.84 10.72
CA GLU A 98 14.95 15.03 11.74
C GLU A 98 14.42 14.51 13.09
N ASP A 99 15.30 14.12 13.99
CA ASP A 99 14.94 13.51 15.29
C ASP A 99 13.95 14.39 16.08
N ASP A 100 14.21 15.69 16.18
CA ASP A 100 13.29 16.66 16.82
C ASP A 100 11.86 16.59 16.24
N ARG A 101 11.73 16.37 14.92
CA ARG A 101 10.42 16.27 14.27
C ARG A 101 9.77 14.91 14.49
N VAL A 102 10.56 13.85 14.65
CA VAL A 102 10.05 12.53 15.04
C VAL A 102 9.48 12.62 16.45
N ASP A 103 10.19 13.26 17.37
CA ASP A 103 9.75 13.47 18.75
C ASP A 103 8.47 14.32 18.82
N GLU A 104 8.40 15.41 18.06
CA GLU A 104 7.17 16.23 17.95
C GLU A 104 5.96 15.40 17.48
N ILE A 105 6.15 14.49 16.52
CA ILE A 105 5.09 13.61 16.05
C ILE A 105 4.72 12.59 17.13
N ALA A 106 5.71 12.03 17.84
CA ALA A 106 5.47 11.09 18.93
C ALA A 106 4.60 11.73 20.02
N ASP A 107 4.97 12.92 20.49
CA ASP A 107 4.21 13.69 21.48
C ASP A 107 2.77 13.99 21.01
N PHE A 108 2.60 14.30 19.71
CA PHE A 108 1.28 14.57 19.14
C PHE A 108 0.40 13.31 19.13
N VAL A 109 0.92 12.19 18.65
CA VAL A 109 0.12 10.97 18.40
C VAL A 109 -0.22 10.22 19.68
N ASP A 110 0.58 10.39 20.74
CA ASP A 110 0.28 9.88 22.08
C ASP A 110 -1.10 10.35 22.59
N SER A 111 -1.50 11.57 22.21
CA SER A 111 -2.80 12.13 22.57
C SER A 111 -3.97 11.69 21.67
N GLU A 112 -3.68 11.05 20.53
CA GLU A 112 -4.66 10.73 19.49
C GLU A 112 -4.93 9.23 19.36
N ASN A 113 -4.43 8.39 20.28
CA ASN A 113 -4.58 6.93 20.27
C ASN A 113 -4.02 6.29 18.97
N MET A 114 -2.88 6.81 18.51
CA MET A 114 -2.10 6.25 17.41
C MET A 114 -0.64 6.17 17.85
N THR A 115 0.07 5.12 17.45
CA THR A 115 1.51 4.96 17.74
C THR A 115 2.38 5.75 16.74
N LEU A 116 3.62 6.03 17.12
CA LEU A 116 4.59 6.65 16.22
C LEU A 116 4.78 5.84 14.93
N ASP A 117 4.90 4.51 15.01
CA ASP A 117 5.04 3.64 13.85
C ASP A 117 3.84 3.73 12.89
N GLN A 118 2.63 3.78 13.43
CA GLN A 118 1.41 3.99 12.63
C GLN A 118 1.45 5.33 11.90
N ALA A 119 1.87 6.39 12.59
CA ALA A 119 1.96 7.74 12.03
C ALA A 119 3.05 7.86 10.94
N LEU A 120 4.22 7.26 11.15
CA LEU A 120 5.31 7.23 10.17
C LEU A 120 4.94 6.35 8.95
N SER A 121 4.24 5.25 9.17
CA SER A 121 3.69 4.43 8.08
C SER A 121 2.61 5.18 7.28
N LEU A 122 1.70 5.89 7.96
CA LEU A 122 0.69 6.75 7.33
C LEU A 122 1.35 7.85 6.49
N ARG A 123 2.39 8.52 7.02
CA ARG A 123 3.19 9.51 6.28
C ARG A 123 3.73 8.92 4.98
N SER A 124 4.34 7.74 5.06
CA SER A 124 4.92 7.05 3.91
C SER A 124 3.85 6.75 2.84
N ALA A 125 2.67 6.28 3.25
CA ALA A 125 1.53 6.05 2.36
C ALA A 125 1.05 7.35 1.67
N LEU A 126 0.93 8.44 2.42
CA LEU A 126 0.47 9.74 1.92
C LEU A 126 1.50 10.36 0.96
N LEU A 127 2.80 10.29 1.28
CA LEU A 127 3.87 10.78 0.40
C LEU A 127 3.94 9.98 -0.90
N GLN A 128 3.75 8.66 -0.84
CA GLN A 128 3.67 7.82 -2.03
C GLN A 128 2.47 8.23 -2.91
N GLN A 129 1.30 8.43 -2.32
CA GLN A 129 0.12 8.92 -3.05
C GLN A 129 0.35 10.30 -3.67
N LYS A 130 0.89 11.24 -2.89
CA LYS A 130 1.22 12.60 -3.33
C LYS A 130 2.17 12.55 -4.54
N THR A 131 3.16 11.68 -4.50
CA THR A 131 4.11 11.45 -5.59
C THR A 131 3.43 10.97 -6.87
N VAL A 132 2.59 9.95 -6.76
CA VAL A 132 1.93 9.34 -7.93
C VAL A 132 0.92 10.29 -8.57
N TYR A 133 0.05 10.92 -7.77
CA TYR A 133 -1.04 11.75 -8.31
C TYR A 133 -0.58 13.15 -8.74
N SER A 134 0.57 13.63 -8.26
CA SER A 134 1.12 14.93 -8.68
C SER A 134 2.02 14.87 -9.92
N HIS A 135 2.34 13.68 -10.44
CA HIS A 135 3.29 13.51 -11.55
C HIS A 135 2.89 14.29 -12.82
N GLY A 136 1.61 14.33 -13.18
CA GLY A 136 1.15 15.10 -14.35
C GLY A 136 1.37 16.62 -14.17
N ARG A 137 1.13 17.13 -12.96
CA ARG A 137 1.38 18.54 -12.58
C ARG A 137 2.87 18.87 -12.56
N LEU A 138 3.71 17.91 -12.15
CA LEU A 138 5.16 18.05 -12.23
C LEU A 138 5.63 18.16 -13.69
N LYS A 139 5.17 17.26 -14.57
CA LYS A 139 5.55 17.25 -16.00
C LYS A 139 5.19 18.55 -16.71
N SER A 140 4.03 19.15 -16.40
CA SER A 140 3.63 20.43 -17.00
C SER A 140 4.55 21.59 -16.61
N LYS A 141 5.29 21.48 -15.51
CA LYS A 141 6.27 22.46 -15.02
C LYS A 141 7.71 22.21 -15.48
N SER A 142 7.94 21.18 -16.28
CA SER A 142 9.29 20.76 -16.72
C SER A 142 10.17 21.90 -17.27
N ARG A 143 9.63 22.74 -18.15
CA ARG A 143 10.37 23.87 -18.74
C ARG A 143 10.72 24.95 -17.70
N GLU A 144 9.79 25.22 -16.79
CA GLU A 144 9.95 26.19 -15.70
C GLU A 144 11.05 25.72 -14.73
N LEU A 145 10.99 24.46 -14.29
CA LEU A 145 11.97 23.84 -13.43
C LEU A 145 13.37 23.84 -14.05
N ALA A 146 13.49 23.46 -15.33
CA ALA A 146 14.77 23.49 -16.03
C ALA A 146 15.33 24.91 -16.20
N LYS A 147 14.48 25.93 -16.30
CA LYS A 147 14.92 27.34 -16.31
C LYS A 147 15.54 27.73 -14.97
N HIS A 148 14.88 27.41 -13.86
CA HIS A 148 15.40 27.70 -12.52
C HIS A 148 16.68 26.94 -12.22
N TYR A 149 16.74 25.65 -12.57
CA TYR A 149 17.96 24.86 -12.42
C TYR A 149 19.14 25.45 -13.21
N ARG A 150 18.94 25.83 -14.48
CA ARG A 150 19.97 26.53 -15.27
C ARG A 150 20.42 27.86 -14.66
N ALA A 151 19.52 28.55 -13.96
CA ALA A 151 19.82 29.79 -13.25
C ALA A 151 20.56 29.58 -11.91
N GLY A 152 20.78 28.33 -11.48
CA GLY A 152 21.57 27.99 -10.30
C GLY A 152 20.78 27.45 -9.12
N THR A 153 19.44 27.41 -9.17
CA THR A 153 18.61 26.83 -8.09
C THR A 153 18.86 25.31 -8.00
N SER A 154 19.03 24.79 -6.78
CA SER A 154 19.28 23.36 -6.57
C SER A 154 18.01 22.52 -6.70
N ILE A 155 18.16 21.21 -6.86
CA ILE A 155 17.03 20.28 -6.94
C ILE A 155 16.23 20.23 -5.64
N THR A 156 16.91 20.28 -4.49
CA THR A 156 16.26 20.27 -3.16
C THR A 156 15.46 21.54 -2.90
N GLU A 157 15.99 22.72 -3.28
CA GLU A 157 15.25 23.98 -3.24
C GLU A 157 14.02 23.96 -4.16
N LEU A 158 14.17 23.41 -5.37
CA LEU A 158 13.04 23.25 -6.29
C LEU A 158 11.99 22.30 -5.72
N SER A 159 12.40 21.20 -5.08
CA SER A 159 11.50 20.25 -4.41
C SER A 159 10.66 20.95 -3.34
N GLN A 160 11.31 21.69 -2.44
CA GLN A 160 10.64 22.43 -1.37
C GLN A 160 9.67 23.48 -1.94
N ARG A 161 10.13 24.27 -2.91
CA ARG A 161 9.34 25.37 -3.50
C ARG A 161 8.11 24.88 -4.26
N TYR A 162 8.27 23.84 -5.08
CA TYR A 162 7.22 23.34 -5.97
C TYR A 162 6.40 22.19 -5.39
N ASP A 163 6.82 21.66 -4.24
CA ASP A 163 6.17 20.57 -3.52
C ASP A 163 6.06 19.29 -4.35
N PHE A 164 7.21 18.80 -4.83
CA PHE A 164 7.35 17.52 -5.52
C PHE A 164 8.62 16.79 -5.04
N PRO A 165 8.67 15.45 -5.11
CA PRO A 165 9.83 14.69 -4.67
C PRO A 165 11.12 15.11 -5.40
N PRO A 166 12.26 15.26 -4.69
CA PRO A 166 13.53 15.69 -5.27
C PRO A 166 13.97 14.85 -6.48
N MET A 167 13.90 13.52 -6.39
CA MET A 167 14.33 12.65 -7.50
C MET A 167 13.43 12.77 -8.72
N ASN A 168 12.15 13.07 -8.51
CA ASN A 168 11.23 13.30 -9.61
C ASN A 168 11.47 14.66 -10.29
N ILE A 169 11.78 15.71 -9.51
CA ILE A 169 12.22 16.98 -10.08
C ILE A 169 13.49 16.78 -10.90
N PHE A 170 14.50 16.09 -10.34
CA PHE A 170 15.77 15.84 -11.03
C PHE A 170 15.56 15.16 -12.39
N ARG A 171 14.80 14.07 -12.42
CA ARG A 171 14.46 13.36 -13.67
C ARG A 171 13.78 14.27 -14.69
N VAL A 172 12.84 15.12 -14.24
CA VAL A 172 12.09 16.02 -15.12
C VAL A 172 12.95 17.16 -15.65
N VAL A 173 13.87 17.68 -14.83
CA VAL A 173 14.85 18.70 -15.24
C VAL A 173 15.79 18.13 -16.30
N LEU A 174 16.37 16.94 -16.08
CA LEU A 174 17.25 16.29 -17.04
C LEU A 174 16.55 16.00 -18.38
N GLU A 175 15.31 15.50 -18.35
CA GLU A 175 14.50 15.31 -19.56
C GLU A 175 14.30 16.64 -20.32
N ALA A 176 13.98 17.72 -19.62
CA ALA A 176 13.81 19.06 -20.20
C ALA A 176 15.13 19.71 -20.68
N MET A 177 16.28 19.18 -20.22
CA MET A 177 17.61 19.51 -20.73
C MET A 177 18.02 18.65 -21.94
N GLY A 178 17.13 17.77 -22.42
CA GLY A 178 17.33 16.97 -23.64
C GLY A 178 17.89 15.58 -23.38
N TRP A 179 17.93 15.10 -22.14
CA TRP A 179 18.38 13.75 -21.84
C TRP A 179 17.29 12.73 -22.19
N SER A 180 17.68 11.61 -22.79
CA SER A 180 16.76 10.49 -23.01
C SER A 180 16.48 9.76 -21.69
N LYS A 181 15.29 9.15 -21.56
CA LYS A 181 14.94 8.33 -20.40
C LYS A 181 15.93 7.19 -20.16
N LYS A 182 16.48 6.61 -21.24
CA LYS A 182 17.51 5.57 -21.19
C LYS A 182 18.79 6.12 -20.56
N LYS A 183 19.30 7.25 -21.06
CA LYS A 183 20.50 7.90 -20.52
C LYS A 183 20.33 8.24 -19.05
N ILE A 184 19.18 8.82 -18.66
CA ILE A 184 18.90 9.12 -17.24
C ILE A 184 18.96 7.85 -16.41
N LYS A 185 18.27 6.78 -16.81
CA LYS A 185 18.27 5.50 -16.08
C LYS A 185 19.68 4.92 -15.92
N GLU A 186 20.51 4.99 -16.94
CA GLU A 186 21.90 4.52 -16.90
C GLU A 186 22.75 5.40 -15.97
N SER A 187 22.62 6.73 -16.09
CA SER A 187 23.38 7.68 -15.27
C SER A 187 23.02 7.61 -13.79
N LEU A 188 21.77 7.31 -13.43
CA LEU A 188 21.38 7.12 -12.03
C LEU A 188 21.88 5.80 -11.43
N ARG A 189 22.21 4.80 -12.27
CA ARG A 189 22.84 3.55 -11.81
C ARG A 189 24.35 3.70 -11.68
N GLU A 190 24.94 4.57 -12.49
CA GLU A 190 26.37 4.90 -12.46
C GLU A 190 26.54 6.43 -12.38
N PRO A 191 26.35 7.03 -11.18
CA PRO A 191 26.37 8.50 -11.02
C PRO A 191 27.71 9.14 -11.39
N SER A 192 28.80 8.39 -11.35
CA SER A 192 30.13 8.80 -11.80
C SER A 192 30.19 9.20 -13.29
N SER A 193 29.22 8.76 -14.10
CA SER A 193 29.10 9.13 -15.52
C SER A 193 28.56 10.57 -15.74
N MET A 194 27.99 11.19 -14.70
CA MET A 194 27.46 12.54 -14.76
C MET A 194 28.56 13.59 -14.54
N LYS A 195 28.32 14.83 -14.99
CA LYS A 195 29.20 15.95 -14.61
C LYS A 195 29.04 16.23 -13.12
N THR A 196 30.04 16.89 -12.54
CA THR A 196 30.12 17.23 -11.11
C THR A 196 28.80 17.77 -10.55
N ARG A 197 28.22 18.80 -11.19
CA ARG A 197 26.96 19.39 -10.72
C ARG A 197 25.80 18.40 -10.73
N GLU A 198 25.56 17.70 -11.83
CA GLU A 198 24.46 16.73 -11.90
C GLU A 198 24.66 15.56 -10.90
N ARG A 199 25.91 15.18 -10.61
CA ARG A 199 26.23 14.17 -9.62
C ARG A 199 25.93 14.65 -8.19
N GLU A 200 26.38 15.86 -7.83
CA GLU A 200 26.11 16.46 -6.52
C GLU A 200 24.61 16.66 -6.28
N GLU A 201 23.88 17.11 -7.31
CA GLU A 201 22.42 17.29 -7.26
C GLU A 201 21.68 15.96 -7.16
N PHE A 202 22.21 14.90 -7.80
CA PHE A 202 21.68 13.55 -7.64
C PHE A 202 21.85 13.05 -6.20
N GLU A 203 23.06 13.14 -5.64
CA GLU A 203 23.38 12.69 -4.27
C GLU A 203 22.51 13.45 -3.24
N ALA A 204 22.38 14.77 -3.39
CA ALA A 204 21.53 15.58 -2.52
C ALA A 204 20.04 15.24 -2.68
N ALA A 205 19.57 15.03 -3.90
CA ALA A 205 18.18 14.65 -4.16
C ALA A 205 17.86 13.24 -3.64
N GLU A 206 18.78 12.29 -3.80
CA GLU A 206 18.62 10.91 -3.31
C GLU A 206 18.60 10.88 -1.78
N ALA A 207 19.50 11.60 -1.11
CA ALA A 207 19.50 11.74 0.34
C ALA A 207 18.18 12.36 0.86
N ALA A 208 17.65 13.36 0.16
CA ALA A 208 16.41 14.05 0.53
C ALA A 208 15.11 13.33 0.11
N ASP A 209 15.16 12.28 -0.71
CA ASP A 209 14.00 11.47 -1.16
C ASP A 209 14.02 10.04 -0.58
N ARG A 210 14.89 9.83 0.41
CA ARG A 210 15.24 8.52 0.99
C ARG A 210 14.14 7.90 1.87
N VAL A 211 12.89 8.38 1.78
CA VAL A 211 11.68 7.57 2.12
C VAL A 211 11.59 6.31 1.26
N SER A 212 12.32 6.24 0.15
CA SER A 212 12.42 5.08 -0.74
C SER A 212 13.49 4.04 -0.38
N ASN A 213 14.48 4.37 0.46
CA ASN A 213 15.65 3.53 0.76
C ASN A 213 15.88 3.38 2.29
N VAL A 214 14.84 3.11 3.08
CA VAL A 214 15.01 2.37 4.35
C VAL A 214 15.82 1.10 4.04
N ASP A 215 16.59 0.56 4.98
CA ASP A 215 17.22 -0.76 4.79
C ASP A 215 16.10 -1.78 4.49
N GLN A 216 15.88 -2.02 3.19
CA GLN A 216 14.81 -2.88 2.71
C GLN A 216 15.06 -4.32 3.16
N SER A 217 16.29 -4.68 3.50
CA SER A 217 16.61 -6.02 3.98
C SER A 217 16.06 -6.24 5.39
N GLU A 218 16.25 -5.30 6.31
CA GLU A 218 15.72 -5.40 7.68
C GLU A 218 14.18 -5.36 7.69
N VAL A 219 13.58 -4.47 6.87
CA VAL A 219 12.13 -4.40 6.70
C VAL A 219 11.58 -5.69 6.08
N GLN A 220 12.27 -6.28 5.11
CA GLN A 220 11.86 -7.54 4.50
C GLN A 220 11.96 -8.69 5.50
N VAL A 221 13.04 -8.78 6.28
CA VAL A 221 13.21 -9.81 7.32
C VAL A 221 12.08 -9.73 8.35
N ARG A 222 11.73 -8.53 8.82
CA ARG A 222 10.59 -8.36 9.74
C ARG A 222 9.24 -8.66 9.09
N ALA A 223 9.08 -8.43 7.80
CA ALA A 223 7.88 -8.80 7.06
C ALA A 223 7.75 -10.32 6.93
N ASP A 224 8.81 -11.00 6.52
CA ASP A 224 8.87 -12.47 6.41
C ASP A 224 8.62 -13.12 7.78
N LEU A 225 9.22 -12.60 8.85
CA LEU A 225 8.99 -13.09 10.20
C LEU A 225 7.55 -12.87 10.66
N PHE A 226 6.90 -11.78 10.27
CA PHE A 226 5.50 -11.54 10.56
C PHE A 226 4.58 -12.54 9.84
N GLU A 227 4.90 -12.90 8.59
CA GLU A 227 4.20 -13.96 7.85
C GLU A 227 4.33 -15.32 8.57
N ASP A 228 5.53 -15.66 9.03
CA ASP A 228 5.79 -16.91 9.76
C ASP A 228 5.03 -16.96 11.09
N ILE A 229 5.04 -15.89 11.88
CA ILE A 229 4.30 -15.81 13.14
C ILE A 229 2.80 -16.05 12.91
N LEU A 230 2.22 -15.48 11.86
CA LEU A 230 0.82 -15.71 11.53
C LEU A 230 0.56 -17.16 11.12
N ALA A 231 1.42 -17.74 10.29
CA ALA A 231 1.28 -19.14 9.89
C ALA A 231 1.37 -20.07 11.10
N ASP A 232 2.36 -19.86 11.96
CA ASP A 232 2.56 -20.63 13.21
C ASP A 232 1.30 -20.54 14.09
N TRP A 233 0.70 -19.35 14.27
CA TRP A 233 -0.49 -19.15 15.10
C TRP A 233 -1.68 -20.01 14.65
N PHE A 234 -1.88 -20.19 13.34
CA PHE A 234 -2.95 -21.04 12.79
C PHE A 234 -2.59 -22.53 12.84
N GLU A 235 -1.35 -22.88 12.51
CA GLU A 235 -0.86 -24.27 12.54
C GLU A 235 -0.89 -24.85 13.96
N GLU A 236 -0.52 -24.06 14.97
CA GLU A 236 -0.61 -24.44 16.40
C GLU A 236 -2.04 -24.77 16.85
N LYS A 237 -3.05 -24.21 16.16
CA LYS A 237 -4.48 -24.49 16.40
C LYS A 237 -5.00 -25.66 15.56
N GLY A 238 -4.12 -26.32 14.81
CA GLY A 238 -4.43 -27.49 14.00
C GLY A 238 -4.94 -27.16 12.59
N VAL A 239 -4.92 -25.90 12.17
CA VAL A 239 -5.37 -25.51 10.82
C VAL A 239 -4.31 -25.92 9.80
N ARG A 240 -4.72 -26.60 8.74
CA ARG A 240 -3.83 -26.94 7.62
C ARG A 240 -3.78 -25.78 6.63
N LEU A 241 -2.58 -25.39 6.24
CA LEU A 241 -2.36 -24.30 5.30
C LEU A 241 -1.14 -24.58 4.40
N ARG A 242 -1.04 -23.84 3.30
CA ARG A 242 0.17 -23.71 2.48
C ARG A 242 0.76 -22.33 2.74
N ARG A 243 2.06 -22.26 3.03
CA ARG A 243 2.80 -21.00 3.12
C ARG A 243 3.24 -20.52 1.72
N GLN A 244 3.49 -19.22 1.57
CA GLN A 244 3.94 -18.60 0.32
C GLN A 244 5.10 -19.34 -0.37
N PRO A 245 6.21 -19.72 0.33
CA PRO A 245 7.37 -20.31 -0.32
C PRO A 245 7.06 -21.65 -1.00
N GLU A 246 6.15 -22.44 -0.44
CA GLU A 246 5.72 -23.71 -1.01
C GLU A 246 4.98 -23.50 -2.34
N MET A 247 4.11 -22.48 -2.39
CA MET A 247 3.35 -22.16 -3.59
C MET A 247 4.23 -21.57 -4.68
N VAL A 248 5.18 -20.70 -4.31
CA VAL A 248 6.21 -20.16 -5.22
C VAL A 248 6.99 -21.31 -5.86
N LYS A 249 7.49 -22.26 -5.05
CA LYS A 249 8.26 -23.41 -5.54
C LYS A 249 7.45 -24.25 -6.53
N GLN A 250 6.20 -24.57 -6.21
CA GLN A 250 5.31 -25.34 -7.08
C GLN A 250 5.04 -24.61 -8.40
N GLN A 251 4.62 -23.34 -8.35
CA GLN A 251 4.25 -22.58 -9.55
C GLN A 251 5.45 -22.24 -10.43
N MET A 252 6.65 -22.09 -9.85
CA MET A 252 7.88 -21.99 -10.62
C MET A 252 8.14 -23.25 -11.43
N ALA A 253 7.94 -24.44 -10.86
CA ALA A 253 8.11 -25.70 -11.56
C ALA A 253 7.05 -25.90 -12.66
N ASP A 254 5.79 -25.58 -12.37
CA ASP A 254 4.66 -25.85 -13.27
C ASP A 254 4.51 -24.79 -14.37
N HIS A 255 4.91 -23.54 -14.11
CA HIS A 255 4.59 -22.38 -14.95
C HIS A 255 5.77 -21.46 -15.24
N GLY A 256 6.95 -21.71 -14.65
CA GLY A 256 8.15 -20.87 -14.81
C GLY A 256 8.06 -19.50 -14.13
N ARG A 257 7.00 -19.22 -13.37
CA ARG A 257 6.81 -17.98 -12.60
C ARG A 257 5.74 -18.14 -11.50
N PRO A 258 5.80 -17.36 -10.42
CA PRO A 258 4.69 -17.25 -9.48
C PRO A 258 3.51 -16.53 -10.14
N ILE A 259 2.31 -17.05 -9.92
CA ILE A 259 1.05 -16.51 -10.46
C ILE A 259 0.21 -15.93 -9.32
N ARG A 260 -0.08 -16.73 -8.29
CA ARG A 260 -0.86 -16.35 -7.12
C ARG A 260 -0.30 -17.02 -5.87
N THR A 261 0.21 -16.21 -4.95
CA THR A 261 0.91 -16.70 -3.76
C THR A 261 0.53 -15.77 -2.61
N PRO A 262 -0.67 -15.94 -2.01
CA PRO A 262 -0.95 -15.29 -0.74
C PRO A 262 0.04 -15.80 0.31
N ASP A 263 0.14 -15.13 1.44
CA ASP A 263 1.14 -15.50 2.44
C ASP A 263 0.74 -16.81 3.14
N LEU A 264 -0.56 -16.95 3.41
CA LEU A 264 -1.19 -18.19 3.87
C LEU A 264 -2.36 -18.55 2.95
N LEU A 265 -2.46 -19.83 2.54
CA LEU A 265 -3.62 -20.41 1.85
C LEU A 265 -4.20 -21.55 2.69
N PHE A 266 -5.44 -21.44 3.14
CA PHE A 266 -6.06 -22.44 4.01
C PHE A 266 -6.58 -23.65 3.23
N LEU A 267 -6.21 -24.83 3.72
CA LEU A 267 -6.68 -26.14 3.26
C LEU A 267 -7.88 -26.65 4.07
N ASP A 268 -8.37 -25.85 5.00
CA ASP A 268 -9.54 -26.08 5.86
C ASP A 268 -10.56 -24.95 5.74
N HIS A 269 -11.81 -25.20 6.16
CA HIS A 269 -12.81 -24.16 6.32
C HIS A 269 -12.48 -23.31 7.54
N VAL A 270 -11.89 -22.13 7.31
CA VAL A 270 -11.60 -21.15 8.36
C VAL A 270 -12.64 -20.04 8.31
N TYR A 271 -13.22 -19.73 9.47
CA TYR A 271 -14.09 -18.58 9.68
C TYR A 271 -13.44 -17.66 10.72
N ILE A 272 -13.41 -16.36 10.44
CA ILE A 272 -12.95 -15.34 11.38
C ILE A 272 -14.06 -14.31 11.52
N ASN A 273 -14.53 -14.08 12.75
CA ASN A 273 -15.65 -13.18 13.04
C ASN A 273 -16.90 -13.49 12.18
N GLY A 274 -17.14 -14.78 11.92
CA GLY A 274 -18.25 -15.28 11.10
C GLY A 274 -18.06 -15.21 9.57
N GLU A 275 -16.95 -14.65 9.08
CA GLU A 275 -16.66 -14.54 7.65
C GLU A 275 -15.75 -15.69 7.17
N PRO A 276 -16.02 -16.34 6.03
CA PRO A 276 -15.16 -17.40 5.51
C PRO A 276 -13.86 -16.83 4.94
N ILE A 277 -12.73 -17.36 5.39
CA ILE A 277 -11.39 -16.92 5.01
C ILE A 277 -10.68 -18.07 4.29
N ALA A 278 -10.42 -17.93 2.99
CA ALA A 278 -9.69 -18.91 2.21
C ALA A 278 -8.17 -18.67 2.20
N TRP A 279 -7.74 -17.42 2.39
CA TRP A 279 -6.34 -17.01 2.34
C TRP A 279 -6.10 -15.77 3.22
N ILE A 280 -4.85 -15.58 3.64
CA ILE A 280 -4.38 -14.37 4.35
C ILE A 280 -3.17 -13.81 3.62
N ASP A 281 -3.11 -12.48 3.53
CA ASP A 281 -1.94 -11.73 3.06
C ASP A 281 -1.53 -10.76 4.19
N ALA A 282 -0.29 -10.86 4.67
CA ALA A 282 0.22 -10.12 5.79
C ALA A 282 0.85 -8.80 5.33
N LYS A 283 0.66 -7.74 6.11
CA LYS A 283 1.20 -6.41 5.80
C LYS A 283 1.97 -5.86 6.98
N HIS A 284 3.28 -5.72 6.80
CA HIS A 284 4.19 -5.10 7.77
C HIS A 284 4.13 -3.55 7.74
N PHE A 285 2.93 -2.97 7.69
CA PHE A 285 2.71 -1.52 7.68
C PHE A 285 1.29 -1.21 8.16
N TYR A 286 1.01 0.06 8.46
CA TYR A 286 -0.32 0.52 8.84
C TYR A 286 -1.28 0.62 7.63
N GLY A 287 -2.43 -0.04 7.72
CA GLY A 287 -3.47 -0.06 6.69
C GLY A 287 -4.25 1.27 6.59
N ALA A 288 -3.67 2.29 5.97
CA ALA A 288 -4.28 3.61 5.88
C ALA A 288 -5.45 3.69 4.87
N ASP A 289 -6.43 4.58 5.11
CA ASP A 289 -7.51 4.87 4.17
C ASP A 289 -7.05 5.82 3.04
N VAL A 290 -6.04 5.37 2.29
CA VAL A 290 -5.41 6.11 1.17
C VAL A 290 -5.79 5.51 -0.19
N ASP A 291 -6.28 6.34 -1.11
CA ASP A 291 -6.78 5.96 -2.45
C ASP A 291 -5.78 5.12 -3.27
N PHE A 292 -4.50 5.52 -3.25
CA PHE A 292 -3.46 4.81 -4.00
C PHE A 292 -3.23 3.38 -3.46
N GLN A 293 -3.11 3.24 -2.13
CA GLN A 293 -2.96 1.94 -1.48
C GLN A 293 -4.19 1.06 -1.71
N ARG A 294 -5.42 1.58 -1.54
CA ARG A 294 -6.66 0.86 -1.84
C ARG A 294 -6.68 0.28 -3.25
N LYS A 295 -6.26 1.05 -4.26
CA LYS A 295 -6.20 0.57 -5.65
C LYS A 295 -5.15 -0.53 -5.84
N LYS A 296 -3.97 -0.40 -5.21
CA LYS A 296 -2.91 -1.40 -5.28
C LYS A 296 -3.35 -2.71 -4.61
N MET A 297 -3.89 -2.62 -3.40
CA MET A 297 -4.43 -3.77 -2.66
C MET A 297 -5.54 -4.44 -3.44
N ARG A 298 -6.55 -3.70 -3.92
CA ARG A 298 -7.65 -4.27 -4.73
C ARG A 298 -7.15 -5.08 -5.93
N LYS A 299 -6.15 -4.57 -6.66
CA LYS A 299 -5.57 -5.28 -7.81
C LYS A 299 -4.88 -6.58 -7.40
N GLN A 300 -4.27 -6.63 -6.22
CA GLN A 300 -3.64 -7.83 -5.67
C GLN A 300 -4.68 -8.84 -5.21
N MET A 301 -5.56 -8.43 -4.30
CA MET A 301 -6.54 -9.30 -3.66
C MET A 301 -7.57 -9.87 -4.64
N ASN A 302 -7.99 -9.11 -5.66
CA ASN A 302 -8.92 -9.63 -6.68
C ASN A 302 -8.39 -10.90 -7.35
N ARG A 303 -7.06 -11.03 -7.55
CA ARG A 303 -6.49 -12.25 -8.14
C ARG A 303 -6.70 -13.46 -7.25
N TYR A 304 -6.69 -13.27 -5.93
CA TYR A 304 -6.91 -14.33 -4.95
C TYR A 304 -8.40 -14.62 -4.82
N ILE A 305 -9.24 -13.59 -4.79
CA ILE A 305 -10.70 -13.73 -4.76
C ILE A 305 -11.24 -14.48 -5.98
N ASP A 306 -10.68 -14.22 -7.15
CA ASP A 306 -11.04 -14.93 -8.38
C ASP A 306 -10.70 -16.43 -8.28
N GLU A 307 -9.62 -16.78 -7.58
CA GLU A 307 -9.13 -18.15 -7.49
C GLU A 307 -9.69 -18.94 -6.29
N TRP A 308 -9.80 -18.33 -5.11
CA TRP A 308 -10.11 -19.03 -3.86
C TRP A 308 -11.32 -18.46 -3.12
N GLY A 309 -11.87 -17.31 -3.54
CA GLY A 309 -12.95 -16.62 -2.82
C GLY A 309 -12.44 -15.64 -1.76
N SER A 310 -13.30 -15.27 -0.82
CA SER A 310 -12.98 -14.33 0.25
C SER A 310 -11.75 -14.71 1.06
N GLY A 311 -11.09 -13.70 1.63
CA GLY A 311 -9.90 -13.88 2.47
C GLY A 311 -9.74 -12.73 3.46
N ALA A 312 -8.54 -12.55 4.00
CA ALA A 312 -8.23 -11.47 4.92
C ALA A 312 -6.86 -10.84 4.65
N ILE A 313 -6.69 -9.61 5.14
CA ILE A 313 -5.39 -8.96 5.26
C ILE A 313 -5.15 -8.71 6.74
N VAL A 314 -3.98 -9.10 7.24
CA VAL A 314 -3.56 -8.79 8.62
C VAL A 314 -2.49 -7.69 8.58
N PHE A 315 -2.77 -6.55 9.19
CA PHE A 315 -1.84 -5.43 9.30
C PHE A 315 -1.11 -5.46 10.63
N ARG A 316 0.22 -5.54 10.63
CA ARG A 316 1.04 -5.54 11.86
C ARG A 316 0.75 -4.31 12.71
N HIS A 317 0.76 -3.14 12.10
CA HIS A 317 0.54 -1.86 12.79
C HIS A 317 -0.94 -1.46 12.81
N GLY A 318 -1.88 -2.39 12.61
CA GLY A 318 -3.31 -2.07 12.55
C GLY A 318 -3.73 -1.33 11.28
N PHE A 319 -4.98 -0.88 11.25
CA PHE A 319 -5.60 -0.31 10.05
C PHE A 319 -6.63 0.76 10.39
N SER A 320 -7.00 1.54 9.37
CA SER A 320 -8.04 2.57 9.44
C SER A 320 -9.42 1.94 9.56
N GLU A 321 -10.30 2.46 10.42
CA GLU A 321 -11.68 2.00 10.55
C GLU A 321 -12.47 2.05 9.23
N ASN A 322 -12.08 2.96 8.33
CA ASN A 322 -12.78 3.16 7.06
C ASN A 322 -12.15 2.36 5.90
N LEU A 323 -11.04 1.65 6.16
CA LEU A 323 -10.42 0.80 5.16
C LEU A 323 -11.33 -0.41 4.89
N TYR A 324 -11.78 -0.53 3.64
CA TYR A 324 -12.73 -1.56 3.26
C TYR A 324 -12.49 -2.11 1.85
N MET A 325 -12.66 -3.43 1.72
CA MET A 325 -12.69 -4.13 0.45
C MET A 325 -13.69 -5.30 0.50
N PRO A 326 -14.62 -5.41 -0.47
CA PRO A 326 -15.55 -6.54 -0.52
C PRO A 326 -14.82 -7.88 -0.57
N GLY A 327 -15.29 -8.85 0.22
CA GLY A 327 -14.72 -10.20 0.30
C GLY A 327 -13.32 -10.27 0.93
N VAL A 328 -12.85 -9.19 1.57
CA VAL A 328 -11.58 -9.18 2.29
C VAL A 328 -11.79 -8.60 3.68
N LEU A 329 -11.61 -9.41 4.71
CA LEU A 329 -11.66 -8.97 6.10
C LEU A 329 -10.37 -8.23 6.46
N MET A 330 -10.47 -7.03 7.04
CA MET A 330 -9.31 -6.30 7.56
C MET A 330 -9.09 -6.73 9.01
N LEU A 331 -7.88 -7.20 9.31
CA LEU A 331 -7.47 -7.65 10.62
C LEU A 331 -6.23 -6.86 11.07
N ASP A 332 -6.05 -6.76 12.37
CA ASP A 332 -4.78 -6.34 12.97
C ASP A 332 -4.12 -7.51 13.71
N ALA A 333 -2.90 -7.29 14.18
CA ALA A 333 -2.12 -8.32 14.86
C ALA A 333 -2.46 -8.50 16.35
N SER A 334 -3.56 -7.90 16.87
CA SER A 334 -3.87 -7.93 18.32
C SER A 334 -3.86 -9.32 18.96
N PRO A 335 -4.39 -10.39 18.32
CA PRO A 335 -4.42 -11.73 18.93
C PRO A 335 -3.12 -12.54 18.83
N VAL A 336 -2.07 -11.95 18.28
CA VAL A 336 -0.86 -12.65 17.85
C VAL A 336 0.33 -12.17 18.69
N ASP A 337 1.13 -13.10 19.20
CA ASP A 337 2.35 -12.76 19.93
C ASP A 337 3.44 -12.29 18.96
N LEU A 338 3.82 -11.02 19.08
CA LEU A 338 4.81 -10.37 18.23
C LEU A 338 6.20 -10.30 18.86
N ASN A 339 6.44 -10.88 20.04
CA ASN A 339 7.73 -10.80 20.76
C ASN A 339 8.94 -11.22 19.91
N ARG A 340 8.73 -12.14 18.95
CA ARG A 340 9.76 -12.58 17.99
C ARG A 340 10.26 -11.46 17.07
N LEU A 341 9.46 -10.42 16.82
CA LEU A 341 9.83 -9.27 15.98
C LEU A 341 10.72 -8.25 16.72
N ASP A 342 10.70 -8.28 18.05
CA ASP A 342 11.43 -7.37 18.93
C ASP A 342 12.75 -7.98 19.44
N SER A 343 13.10 -9.17 18.97
CA SER A 343 14.35 -9.85 19.28
C SER A 343 15.46 -9.34 18.35
N ASP A 344 16.43 -8.62 18.91
CA ASP A 344 17.62 -8.05 18.23
C ASP A 344 18.47 -9.09 17.48
#